data_AF-A0A942JB65-F1
#
_entry.id   AF-A0A942JB65-F1
#
_cell.length_a   1.000
_cell.length_b   1.000
_cell.length_c   1.000
_cell.angle_alpha   90.00
_cell.angle_beta   90.00
_cell.angle_gamma   90.00
#
_symmetry.space_group_name_H-M   'P 1'
#
loop_
_entity.id
_entity.type
_entity.pdbx_description
1 polymer ?
#
loop_
_entity_poly.entity_id
_entity_poly.type
_entity_poly.pdbx_seq_one_letter_code
_entity_poly.pdbx_strand_id
1 'polypeptide(L)'
;MRTTHAAVLAALLLAIAGCGSDVPTDPDTPTSDVGADPTSGMCAPGVTDCVDVDLGADADAFETETERETATAMLGLAEDELAPDVRVGRRGDEQMALTEDYVLGRKTVELDEDDQGTYRVVSVVVELPDGPETITP
;
A
#
# COMPACT_ATOMS: atom_id res chain seq x y z
N MET A 1 -2.51 54.50 -10.55
CA MET A 1 -1.05 54.35 -10.74
C MET A 1 -0.74 52.87 -10.53
N ARG A 2 -0.78 52.00 -11.54
CA ARG A 2 0.25 51.67 -12.57
C ARG A 2 1.61 51.29 -11.99
N THR A 3 1.89 49.98 -11.98
CA THR A 3 3.16 49.23 -12.25
C THR A 3 2.89 47.77 -11.81
N THR A 4 2.53 46.75 -12.61
CA THR A 4 3.18 46.07 -13.75
C THR A 4 4.67 45.80 -13.58
N HIS A 5 5.06 44.62 -13.06
CA HIS A 5 6.35 43.92 -13.29
C HIS A 5 6.01 42.41 -13.37
N ALA A 6 6.00 41.78 -14.55
CA ALA A 6 7.14 41.29 -15.34
C ALA A 6 7.41 39.80 -15.03
N ALA A 7 7.06 38.97 -16.02
CA ALA A 7 7.29 37.54 -16.07
C ALA A 7 8.78 37.19 -16.16
N VAL A 8 9.17 36.04 -15.59
CA VAL A 8 10.39 35.32 -15.98
C VAL A 8 10.00 33.88 -16.28
N LEU A 9 9.93 33.61 -17.58
CA LEU A 9 9.83 32.29 -18.18
C LEU A 9 11.25 31.70 -18.20
N ALA A 10 11.48 30.61 -17.48
CA ALA A 10 12.73 29.85 -17.58
C ALA A 10 12.38 28.41 -17.99
N ALA A 11 12.41 28.19 -19.31
CA ALA A 11 12.45 26.86 -19.89
C ALA A 11 13.88 26.32 -19.77
N LEU A 12 14.05 25.22 -19.04
CA LEU A 12 15.27 24.41 -19.12
C LEU A 12 14.90 22.99 -19.51
N LEU A 13 14.97 22.75 -20.82
CA LEU A 13 15.08 21.42 -21.40
C LEU A 13 16.49 20.88 -21.10
N LEU A 14 16.56 19.78 -20.34
CA LEU A 14 17.75 18.94 -20.31
C LEU A 14 17.34 17.50 -20.61
N ALA A 15 17.60 17.08 -21.84
CA ALA A 15 17.54 15.69 -22.26
C ALA A 15 18.77 14.96 -21.74
N ILE A 16 18.57 13.93 -20.92
CA ILE A 16 19.61 12.94 -20.60
C ILE A 16 19.17 11.63 -21.25
N ALA A 17 19.76 11.35 -22.41
CA ALA A 17 19.86 10.02 -22.96
C ALA A 17 20.84 9.22 -22.08
N GLY A 18 20.30 8.38 -21.20
CA GLY A 18 21.07 7.41 -20.41
C GLY A 18 20.85 6.02 -20.99
N CYS A 19 21.92 5.44 -21.52
CA CYS A 19 21.98 4.11 -22.13
C CYS A 19 21.37 3.01 -21.26
N GLY A 20 20.63 2.11 -21.92
CA GLY A 20 20.26 0.83 -21.38
C GLY A 20 21.48 0.00 -21.02
N SER A 21 21.45 -0.58 -19.84
CA SER A 21 22.29 -1.71 -19.47
C SER A 21 21.45 -2.96 -19.63
N ASP A 22 21.44 -3.52 -20.84
CA ASP A 22 21.03 -4.90 -21.08
C ASP A 22 21.99 -5.80 -20.30
N VAL A 23 21.53 -6.29 -19.14
CA VAL A 23 22.21 -7.36 -18.43
C VAL A 23 21.88 -8.65 -19.18
N PRO A 24 22.86 -9.38 -19.72
CA PRO A 24 22.59 -10.67 -20.33
C PRO A 24 22.11 -11.64 -19.26
N THR A 25 20.81 -11.93 -19.24
CA THR A 25 20.24 -13.02 -18.45
C THR A 25 20.71 -14.33 -19.07
N ASP A 26 21.57 -15.03 -18.33
CA ASP A 26 21.96 -16.40 -18.60
C ASP A 26 20.71 -17.30 -18.49
N PRO A 27 20.32 -18.05 -19.55
CA PRO A 27 19.13 -18.91 -19.54
C PRO A 27 19.32 -20.24 -18.79
N ASP A 28 20.51 -20.51 -18.23
CA ASP A 28 20.86 -21.80 -17.62
C ASP A 28 21.09 -21.73 -16.10
N THR A 29 20.64 -20.68 -15.41
CA THR A 29 20.53 -20.73 -13.95
C THR A 29 19.34 -21.60 -13.55
N PRO A 30 19.55 -22.71 -12.81
CA PRO A 30 18.43 -23.43 -12.21
C PRO A 30 17.73 -22.49 -11.23
N THR A 31 16.52 -22.05 -11.58
CA THR A 31 15.62 -21.42 -10.63
C THR A 31 15.30 -22.48 -9.59
N SER A 32 15.76 -22.28 -8.36
CA SER A 32 15.20 -22.98 -7.21
C SER A 32 13.74 -22.56 -7.11
N ASP A 33 12.89 -23.35 -7.74
CA ASP A 33 11.45 -23.42 -7.54
C ASP A 33 11.26 -23.84 -6.07
N VAL A 34 11.31 -22.87 -5.16
CA VAL A 34 10.81 -23.08 -3.80
C VAL A 34 9.30 -23.01 -3.95
N GLY A 35 8.75 -24.21 -4.16
CA GLY A 35 7.36 -24.43 -4.49
C GLY A 35 6.41 -23.60 -3.64
N ALA A 36 5.52 -22.92 -4.34
CA ALA A 36 4.21 -22.61 -3.82
C ALA A 36 3.49 -23.93 -3.57
N ASP A 37 3.43 -24.35 -2.31
CA ASP A 37 2.44 -25.29 -1.82
C ASP A 37 1.46 -24.51 -0.93
N PRO A 38 0.32 -24.04 -1.47
CA PRO A 38 -0.70 -23.38 -0.66
C PRO A 38 -1.62 -24.38 0.05
N THR A 39 -1.20 -25.62 0.30
CA THR A 39 -2.03 -26.63 0.95
C THR A 39 -1.27 -27.40 2.03
N SER A 40 -1.09 -26.81 3.22
CA SER A 40 -0.81 -27.59 4.44
C SER A 40 -1.27 -26.88 5.70
N GLY A 41 -2.56 -26.51 5.74
CA GLY A 41 -3.36 -26.45 6.97
C GLY A 41 -3.78 -27.84 7.45
N MET A 42 -2.91 -28.85 7.30
CA MET A 42 -3.15 -30.20 7.82
C MET A 42 -1.95 -30.63 8.64
N CYS A 43 -2.16 -30.73 9.94
CA CYS A 43 -1.18 -31.27 10.85
C CYS A 43 -0.79 -32.70 10.44
N ALA A 44 0.52 -32.97 10.47
CA ALA A 44 1.04 -34.31 10.25
C ALA A 44 0.41 -35.29 11.27
N PRO A 45 0.09 -36.53 10.89
CA PRO A 45 -0.48 -37.49 11.82
C PRO A 45 0.51 -37.78 12.97
N GLY A 46 0.15 -37.39 14.19
CA GLY A 46 0.93 -37.64 15.41
C GLY A 46 1.34 -36.40 16.23
N VAL A 47 1.02 -35.19 15.79
CA VAL A 47 1.17 -33.96 16.61
C VAL A 47 -0.11 -33.70 17.41
N THR A 48 -0.05 -33.94 18.72
CA THR A 48 -1.15 -33.72 19.68
C THR A 48 -1.30 -32.27 20.13
N ASP A 49 -0.42 -31.39 19.68
CA ASP A 49 -0.31 -29.98 20.11
C ASP A 49 -0.55 -29.01 18.94
N CYS A 50 -1.26 -29.48 17.92
CA CYS A 50 -1.94 -28.58 17.01
C CYS A 50 -3.11 -28.01 17.77
N VAL A 51 -2.98 -26.76 18.20
CA VAL A 51 -4.14 -25.96 18.56
C VAL A 51 -5.03 -25.98 17.31
N ASP A 52 -6.14 -26.71 17.38
CA ASP A 52 -7.30 -26.51 16.50
C ASP A 52 -7.73 -25.05 16.72
N VAL A 53 -7.00 -24.12 16.09
CA VAL A 53 -7.56 -22.82 15.78
C VAL A 53 -8.67 -23.18 14.81
N ASP A 54 -9.89 -23.05 15.31
CA ASP A 54 -11.10 -23.10 14.52
C ASP A 54 -10.96 -22.05 13.40
N LEU A 55 -10.33 -22.44 12.29
CA LEU A 55 -10.29 -21.70 11.01
C LEU A 55 -11.66 -21.82 10.31
N GLY A 56 -12.73 -21.85 11.11
CA GLY A 56 -14.12 -22.00 10.72
C GLY A 56 -14.75 -20.70 10.26
N ALA A 57 -14.02 -19.89 9.49
CA ALA A 57 -14.59 -18.78 8.74
C ALA A 57 -14.44 -19.12 7.26
N ASP A 58 -15.55 -19.12 6.53
CA ASP A 58 -15.54 -19.11 5.07
C ASP A 58 -14.43 -18.17 4.60
N ALA A 59 -13.44 -18.65 3.84
CA ALA A 59 -12.32 -17.81 3.36
C ALA A 59 -12.79 -16.64 2.46
N ASP A 60 -14.09 -16.60 2.16
CA ASP A 60 -14.79 -15.57 1.42
C ASP A 60 -15.55 -14.57 2.33
N ALA A 61 -15.58 -14.76 3.65
CA ALA A 61 -16.23 -13.86 4.58
C ALA A 61 -15.33 -12.65 4.87
N PHE A 62 -15.88 -11.44 4.67
CA PHE A 62 -15.19 -10.21 5.00
C PHE A 62 -15.04 -10.04 6.51
N GLU A 63 -13.80 -10.01 7.01
CA GLU A 63 -13.51 -9.85 8.43
C GLU A 63 -13.27 -8.38 8.80
N THR A 64 -14.34 -7.69 9.19
CA THR A 64 -14.30 -6.25 9.52
C THR A 64 -13.23 -5.89 10.56
N GLU A 65 -13.04 -6.72 11.59
CA GLU A 65 -12.08 -6.42 12.65
C GLU A 65 -10.64 -6.54 12.17
N THR A 66 -10.32 -7.59 11.40
CA THR A 66 -9.02 -7.78 10.75
C THR A 66 -8.66 -6.59 9.87
N GLU A 67 -9.63 -6.03 9.15
CA GLU A 67 -9.43 -4.86 8.29
C GLU A 67 -9.16 -3.57 9.08
N ARG A 68 -9.81 -3.39 10.23
CA ARG A 68 -9.53 -2.27 11.15
C ARG A 68 -8.16 -2.39 11.79
N GLU A 69 -7.79 -3.58 12.26
CA GLU A 69 -6.47 -3.83 12.84
C GLU A 69 -5.38 -3.56 11.81
N THR A 70 -5.57 -4.01 10.57
CA THR A 70 -4.65 -3.74 9.46
C THR A 70 -4.53 -2.25 9.19
N ALA A 71 -5.64 -1.52 9.09
CA ALA A 71 -5.63 -0.07 8.88
C ALA A 71 -4.97 0.69 10.05
N THR A 72 -5.16 0.23 11.28
CA THR A 72 -4.51 0.80 12.48
C THR A 72 -3.00 0.59 12.45
N ALA A 73 -2.54 -0.60 12.04
CA ALA A 73 -1.13 -0.92 11.93
C ALA A 73 -0.38 -0.09 10.87
N MET A 74 -1.11 0.54 9.94
CA MET A 74 -0.53 1.41 8.91
C MET A 74 -0.18 2.82 9.41
N LEU A 75 -0.73 3.25 10.55
CA LEU A 75 -0.47 4.59 11.07
C LEU A 75 1.02 4.79 11.36
N GLY A 76 1.60 5.85 10.81
CA GLY A 76 3.01 6.20 10.96
C GLY A 76 3.98 5.50 9.98
N LEU A 77 3.51 4.50 9.21
CA LEU A 77 4.32 3.90 8.14
C LEU A 77 4.74 4.96 7.12
N ALA A 78 5.94 4.81 6.57
CA ALA A 78 6.40 5.61 5.45
C ALA A 78 5.71 5.17 4.15
N GLU A 79 5.61 6.09 3.19
CA GLU A 79 4.96 5.82 1.91
C GLU A 79 5.54 4.60 1.16
N ASP A 80 6.85 4.38 1.24
CA ASP A 80 7.54 3.26 0.59
C ASP A 80 7.36 1.90 1.29
N GLU A 81 6.82 1.91 2.51
CA GLU A 81 6.46 0.70 3.26
C GLU A 81 5.02 0.24 2.96
N LEU A 82 4.24 1.04 2.24
CA LEU A 82 2.85 0.72 1.91
C LEU A 82 2.76 -0.37 0.83
N ALA A 83 1.77 -1.23 0.99
CA ALA A 83 1.43 -2.22 -0.02
C ALA A 83 0.94 -1.51 -1.31
N PRO A 84 1.21 -2.07 -2.51
CA PRO A 84 0.94 -1.40 -3.78
C PRO A 84 -0.55 -1.21 -4.10
N ASP A 85 -1.44 -1.91 -3.38
CA ASP A 85 -2.90 -1.82 -3.48
C ASP A 85 -3.48 -0.70 -2.60
N VAL A 86 -2.68 -0.10 -1.72
CA VAL A 86 -3.07 1.06 -0.91
C VAL A 86 -3.13 2.30 -1.78
N ARG A 87 -4.24 3.05 -1.70
CA ARG A 87 -4.41 4.30 -2.43
C ARG A 87 -3.98 5.47 -1.58
N VAL A 88 -3.32 6.47 -2.20
CA VAL A 88 -3.04 7.75 -1.54
C VAL A 88 -4.14 8.73 -1.94
N GLY A 89 -4.93 9.19 -0.96
CA GLY A 89 -5.95 10.24 -1.17
C GLY A 89 -5.39 11.64 -1.02
N ARG A 90 -4.42 11.82 -0.11
CA ARG A 90 -3.75 13.10 0.15
C ARG A 90 -2.28 12.88 0.47
N ARG A 91 -1.41 13.74 -0.08
CA ARG A 91 0.01 13.83 0.26
C ARG A 91 0.35 15.28 0.61
N GLY A 92 0.50 15.58 1.91
CA GLY A 92 0.63 16.95 2.39
C GLY A 92 -0.57 17.80 1.95
N ASP A 93 -0.31 18.89 1.21
CA ASP A 93 -1.36 19.76 0.66
C ASP A 93 -1.94 19.26 -0.67
N GLU A 94 -1.36 18.23 -1.29
CA GLU A 94 -1.79 17.69 -2.57
C GLU A 94 -2.92 16.68 -2.39
N GLN A 95 -4.05 16.89 -3.07
CA GLN A 95 -5.16 15.94 -3.11
C GLN A 95 -5.16 15.15 -4.43
N MET A 96 -5.34 13.84 -4.33
CA MET A 96 -5.39 12.93 -5.46
C MET A 96 -6.83 12.74 -5.93
N ALA A 97 -7.04 12.71 -7.24
CA ALA A 97 -8.35 12.38 -7.80
C ALA A 97 -8.61 10.88 -7.63
N LEU A 98 -9.63 10.55 -6.83
CA LEU A 98 -10.06 9.18 -6.58
C LEU A 98 -11.37 8.88 -7.31
N THR A 99 -11.49 7.68 -7.86
CA THR A 99 -12.78 7.14 -8.31
C THR A 99 -13.68 6.86 -7.10
N GLU A 100 -14.97 7.14 -7.26
CA GLU A 100 -16.02 6.99 -6.23
C GLU A 100 -16.67 5.59 -6.21
N ASP A 101 -16.02 4.59 -6.80
CA ASP A 101 -16.47 3.20 -6.63
C ASP A 101 -16.29 2.78 -5.17
N TYR A 102 -17.02 1.75 -4.70
CA TYR A 102 -16.92 1.22 -3.33
C TYR A 102 -16.50 -0.25 -3.38
N VAL A 103 -15.39 -0.60 -2.74
CA VAL A 103 -14.74 -1.91 -2.72
C VAL A 103 -14.34 -2.21 -1.27
N LEU A 104 -14.97 -3.25 -0.70
CA LEU A 104 -14.70 -3.67 0.67
C LEU A 104 -13.21 -3.98 0.90
N GLY A 105 -12.67 -3.53 2.02
CA GLY A 105 -11.28 -3.73 2.45
C GLY A 105 -10.28 -2.78 1.79
N ARG A 106 -10.74 -1.94 0.85
CA ARG A 106 -9.88 -0.94 0.23
C ARG A 106 -9.48 0.12 1.24
N LYS A 107 -8.19 0.44 1.23
CA LYS A 107 -7.57 1.41 2.13
C LYS A 107 -7.10 2.61 1.32
N THR A 108 -7.53 3.78 1.75
CA THR A 108 -7.08 5.07 1.22
C THR A 108 -6.41 5.84 2.34
N VAL A 109 -5.14 6.20 2.17
CA VAL A 109 -4.35 6.88 3.19
C VAL A 109 -4.22 8.37 2.91
N GLU A 110 -4.08 9.14 3.99
CA GLU A 110 -3.54 10.49 3.94
C GLU A 110 -2.15 10.50 4.56
N LEU A 111 -1.22 11.19 3.90
CA LEU A 111 0.17 11.28 4.30
C LEU A 111 0.51 12.72 4.66
N ASP A 112 1.25 12.92 5.75
CA ASP A 112 1.88 14.19 6.09
C ASP A 112 3.39 14.03 6.26
N GLU A 113 4.13 15.09 5.96
CA GLU A 113 5.59 15.12 6.08
C GLU A 113 6.01 15.28 7.55
N ASP A 114 6.91 14.42 8.03
CA ASP A 114 7.51 14.54 9.35
C ASP A 114 8.67 15.56 9.39
N ASP A 115 9.24 15.79 10.57
CA ASP A 115 10.39 16.71 10.76
C ASP A 115 11.65 16.31 9.97
N GLN A 116 11.68 15.12 9.36
CA GLN A 116 12.78 14.59 8.57
C GLN A 116 12.49 14.64 7.05
N GLY A 117 11.34 15.19 6.64
CA GLY A 117 10.95 15.23 5.23
C GLY A 117 10.35 13.93 4.70
N THR A 118 9.92 13.02 5.59
CA THR A 118 9.34 11.73 5.20
C THR A 118 7.82 11.78 5.29
N TYR A 119 7.12 11.41 4.22
CA TYR A 119 5.66 11.28 4.22
C TYR A 119 5.23 10.04 5.00
N ARG A 120 4.47 10.25 6.08
CA ARG A 120 3.95 9.21 6.96
C ARG A 120 2.44 9.21 6.97
N VAL A 121 1.85 8.03 7.10
CA VAL A 121 0.41 7.86 7.24
C VAL A 121 -0.09 8.52 8.52
N VAL A 122 -1.01 9.49 8.38
CA VAL A 122 -1.69 10.16 9.50
C VAL A 122 -3.17 9.80 9.60
N SER A 123 -3.74 9.25 8.53
CA SER A 123 -5.14 8.83 8.48
C SER A 123 -5.29 7.70 7.47
N VAL A 124 -6.17 6.75 7.79
CA VAL A 124 -6.56 5.66 6.89
C VAL A 124 -8.07 5.62 6.82
N VAL A 125 -8.62 5.69 5.62
CA VAL A 125 -10.02 5.40 5.34
C VAL A 125 -10.11 3.96 4.83
N VAL A 126 -10.85 3.11 5.56
CA VAL A 126 -11.12 1.73 5.18
C VAL A 126 -12.58 1.55 4.82
N GLU A 127 -12.87 0.88 3.72
CA GLU A 127 -14.22 0.63 3.24
C GLU A 127 -14.78 -0.67 3.85
N LEU A 128 -15.70 -0.55 4.80
CA LEU A 128 -16.28 -1.67 5.54
C LEU A 128 -17.74 -1.96 5.12
N PRO A 129 -18.36 -3.08 5.50
CA PRO A 129 -19.74 -3.39 5.13
C PRO A 129 -20.76 -2.34 5.59
N ASP A 130 -20.49 -1.68 6.72
CA ASP A 130 -21.35 -0.63 7.29
C ASP A 130 -21.06 0.79 6.75
N GLY A 131 -20.06 0.92 5.86
CA GLY A 131 -19.61 2.19 5.28
C GLY A 131 -18.12 2.45 5.50
N PRO A 132 -17.59 3.55 4.92
CA PRO A 132 -16.20 3.91 5.12
C PRO A 132 -15.96 4.39 6.56
N GLU A 133 -14.87 3.92 7.15
CA GLU A 133 -14.44 4.29 8.50
C GLU A 133 -13.06 4.96 8.43
N THR A 134 -12.90 6.09 9.13
CA THR A 134 -11.62 6.82 9.21
C THR A 134 -10.92 6.49 10.52
N ILE A 135 -9.67 6.06 10.42
CA ILE A 135 -8.79 5.72 11.53
C ILE A 135 -7.64 6.74 11.57
N THR A 136 -7.41 7.33 12.74
CA THR A 136 -6.36 8.33 13.00
C THR A 136 -5.61 7.96 14.28
N PRO A 137 -4.36 8.41 14.48
CA PRO A 137 -3.56 8.12 15.69
C PRO A 137 -4.13 8.72 16.98
#